data_AF-A0A258K2V3-F1
#
_entry.id   AF-A0A258K2V3-F1
#
_cell.length_a   1.000
_cell.length_b   1.000
_cell.length_c   1.000
_cell.angle_alpha   90.00
_cell.angle_beta   90.00
_cell.angle_gamma   90.00
#
_symmetry.space_group_name_H-M   'P 1'
#
loop_
_entity.id
_entity.type
_entity.pdbx_description
1 polymer ?
#
loop_
_entity_poly.entity_id
_entity_poly.type
_entity_poly.pdbx_seq_one_letter_code
_entity_poly.pdbx_strand_id
1 'polypeptide(L)'
;MWWDADIDAIMSRTSRRPIPAGRITPGECLAFGLTLACFSVGVLGLLVNVLSAALLAFTIFFYVVIYTMWLKRSTPQNIVIGGASGAFPPMVAWAAASGSLSLEPILLVAIIFFWTPPHFWALALYRADDYARAGVPMLPVTAGGDETRRQILLYTLFLVPLAISPALIGYAGIAYAVVSTVTGAGMLWLAINVYRKRTGDDAVRAARKLFGFSILYLFLLFATLLVEAVIPGV
;
A
#
# COMPACT_ATOMS: atom_id res chain seq x y z
N MET A 1 -6.32 14.91 -4.17
CA MET A 1 -6.58 14.38 -5.53
C MET A 1 -7.72 15.19 -6.12
N TRP A 2 -7.70 15.42 -7.43
CA TRP A 2 -8.78 16.15 -8.12
C TRP A 2 -10.18 15.56 -7.83
N TRP A 3 -10.32 14.24 -7.93
CA TRP A 3 -11.60 13.54 -7.75
C TRP A 3 -12.10 13.47 -6.30
N ASP A 4 -11.20 13.52 -5.32
CA ASP A 4 -11.54 13.37 -3.89
C ASP A 4 -11.73 14.71 -3.18
N ALA A 5 -11.77 15.83 -3.90
CA ALA A 5 -11.77 17.16 -3.31
C ALA A 5 -12.98 17.41 -2.39
N ASP A 6 -14.14 16.86 -2.74
CA ASP A 6 -15.39 16.91 -2.00
C ASP A 6 -15.30 16.19 -0.64
N ILE A 7 -14.82 14.94 -0.62
CA ILE A 7 -14.67 14.16 0.61
C ILE A 7 -13.47 14.64 1.44
N ASP A 8 -12.42 15.13 0.80
CA ASP A 8 -11.25 15.67 1.50
C ASP A 8 -11.62 16.92 2.29
N ALA A 9 -12.59 17.72 1.84
CA ALA A 9 -13.03 18.97 2.47
C ALA A 9 -13.68 18.76 3.86
N ILE A 10 -14.36 17.63 4.05
CA ILE A 10 -15.10 17.31 5.29
C ILE A 10 -14.30 16.46 6.30
N MET A 11 -13.09 16.05 5.92
CA MET A 11 -12.18 15.27 6.77
C MET A 11 -11.15 16.17 7.44
N SER A 12 -11.04 16.08 8.77
CA SER A 12 -10.14 16.89 9.61
C SER A 12 -8.68 16.89 9.15
N ARG A 13 -8.21 15.75 8.65
CA ARG A 13 -6.84 15.53 8.18
C ARG A 13 -6.55 16.16 6.83
N THR A 14 -7.54 16.26 5.95
CA THR A 14 -7.35 16.55 4.52
C THR A 14 -7.99 17.83 4.04
N SER A 15 -8.80 18.49 4.89
CA SER A 15 -9.45 19.77 4.57
C SER A 15 -8.47 20.90 4.24
N ARG A 16 -7.22 20.79 4.71
CA ARG A 16 -6.14 21.75 4.42
C ARG A 16 -5.34 21.44 3.14
N ARG A 17 -5.71 20.41 2.38
CA ARG A 17 -5.04 20.09 1.11
C ARG A 17 -5.25 21.22 0.09
N PRO A 18 -4.36 21.38 -0.92
CA PRO A 18 -4.41 22.51 -1.84
C PRO A 18 -5.74 22.72 -2.58
N ILE A 19 -6.42 21.65 -3.00
CA ILE A 19 -7.69 21.74 -3.74
C ILE A 19 -8.86 22.08 -2.80
N PRO A 20 -9.13 21.34 -1.70
CA PRO A 20 -10.19 21.72 -0.76
C PRO A 20 -10.00 23.11 -0.13
N ALA A 21 -8.74 23.55 0.04
CA ALA A 21 -8.41 24.88 0.56
C ALA A 21 -8.49 26.00 -0.49
N GLY A 22 -8.87 25.70 -1.74
CA GLY A 22 -9.01 26.68 -2.82
C GLY A 22 -7.70 27.29 -3.33
N ARG A 23 -6.54 26.69 -3.00
CA ARG A 23 -5.22 27.20 -3.44
C ARG A 23 -4.88 26.85 -4.89
N ILE A 24 -5.50 25.81 -5.43
CA ILE A 24 -5.34 25.33 -6.81
C ILE A 24 -6.72 24.93 -7.31
N THR A 25 -7.06 25.31 -8.54
CA THR A 25 -8.35 24.92 -9.12
C THR A 25 -8.37 23.43 -9.47
N PRO A 26 -9.54 22.76 -9.44
CA PRO A 26 -9.64 21.37 -9.85
C PRO A 26 -9.12 21.13 -11.28
N GLY A 27 -9.44 22.02 -12.22
CA GLY A 27 -9.01 21.90 -13.62
C GLY A 27 -7.50 21.93 -13.80
N GLU A 28 -6.81 22.85 -13.12
CA GLU A 28 -5.33 22.92 -13.14
C GLU A 28 -4.71 21.64 -12.58
N CYS A 29 -5.24 21.12 -11.47
CA CYS A 29 -4.72 19.88 -10.89
C CYS A 29 -4.92 18.67 -11.82
N LEU A 30 -6.06 18.59 -12.51
CA LEU A 30 -6.32 17.54 -13.50
C LEU A 30 -5.37 17.64 -14.69
N ALA A 31 -5.22 18.83 -15.27
CA ALA A 31 -4.33 19.07 -16.40
C ALA A 31 -2.87 18.73 -16.05
N PHE A 32 -2.41 19.16 -14.87
CA PHE A 32 -1.08 18.84 -14.37
C PHE A 32 -0.87 17.33 -14.19
N GLY A 33 -1.84 16.65 -13.57
CA GLY A 33 -1.79 15.20 -13.38
C GLY A 33 -1.76 14.42 -14.69
N LEU A 34 -2.60 14.79 -15.66
CA LEU A 34 -2.62 14.18 -17.00
C LEU A 34 -1.31 14.42 -17.75
N THR A 35 -0.74 15.62 -17.63
CA THR A 35 0.55 15.95 -18.25
C THR A 35 1.66 15.04 -17.70
N LEU A 36 1.76 14.92 -16.37
CA LEU A 36 2.75 14.04 -15.74
C LEU A 36 2.52 12.56 -16.07
N ALA A 37 1.27 12.11 -16.13
CA ALA A 37 0.93 10.74 -16.50
C ALA A 37 1.37 10.41 -17.94
N CYS A 38 0.98 11.23 -18.91
CA CYS A 38 1.36 11.03 -20.31
C CYS A 38 2.88 11.16 -20.50
N PHE A 39 3.51 12.14 -19.84
CA PHE A 39 4.95 12.34 -19.93
C PHE A 39 5.74 11.16 -19.36
N SER A 40 5.39 10.68 -18.16
CA SER A 40 6.08 9.55 -17.53
C SER A 40 5.95 8.26 -18.34
N VAL A 41 4.76 7.94 -18.85
CA VAL A 41 4.53 6.78 -19.72
C VAL A 41 5.29 6.92 -21.04
N GLY A 42 5.26 8.12 -21.65
CA GLY A 42 5.97 8.40 -22.90
C GLY A 42 7.48 8.25 -22.75
N VAL A 43 8.05 8.79 -21.66
CA VAL A 43 9.48 8.67 -21.35
C VAL A 43 9.89 7.20 -21.16
N LEU A 44 9.14 6.42 -20.38
CA LEU A 44 9.42 4.98 -20.22
C LEU A 44 9.29 4.22 -21.54
N GLY A 45 8.28 4.52 -22.36
CA GLY A 45 8.04 3.81 -23.61
C GLY A 45 9.10 4.10 -24.67
N LEU A 46 9.58 5.34 -24.75
CA LEU A 46 10.55 5.78 -25.73
C LEU A 46 12.01 5.52 -25.30
N LEU A 47 12.34 5.72 -24.02
CA LEU A 47 13.73 5.69 -23.54
C LEU A 47 14.09 4.39 -22.80
N VAL A 48 13.11 3.56 -22.42
CA VAL A 48 13.37 2.35 -21.61
C VAL A 48 12.84 1.11 -22.32
N ASN A 49 11.53 0.85 -22.28
CA ASN A 49 10.85 -0.19 -23.08
C ASN A 49 9.32 -0.08 -22.97
N VAL A 50 8.63 -0.67 -23.95
CA VAL A 50 7.16 -0.66 -24.03
C VAL A 50 6.51 -1.42 -22.87
N LEU A 51 7.13 -2.49 -22.37
CA LEU A 51 6.58 -3.33 -21.29
C LEU A 51 6.42 -2.53 -19.98
N SER A 52 7.49 -1.85 -19.55
CA SER A 52 7.48 -1.00 -18.35
C SER A 52 6.52 0.19 -18.50
N ALA A 53 6.44 0.78 -19.69
CA ALA A 53 5.49 1.85 -20.00
C ALA A 53 4.04 1.37 -19.91
N ALA A 54 3.72 0.19 -20.45
CA ALA A 54 2.40 -0.41 -20.37
C ALA A 54 2.00 -0.73 -18.93
N LEU A 55 2.92 -1.27 -18.13
CA LEU A 55 2.70 -1.53 -16.70
C LEU A 55 2.49 -0.24 -15.90
N LEU A 56 3.25 0.82 -16.19
CA LEU A 56 3.04 2.13 -15.57
C LEU A 56 1.69 2.72 -15.95
N ALA A 57 1.34 2.70 -17.24
CA ALA A 57 0.06 3.20 -17.73
C ALA A 57 -1.12 2.46 -17.08
N PHE A 58 -1.03 1.13 -16.99
CA PHE A 58 -1.99 0.30 -16.27
C PHE A 58 -2.07 0.67 -14.79
N THR A 59 -0.93 0.89 -14.13
CA THR A 59 -0.87 1.28 -12.71
C THR A 59 -1.56 2.61 -12.46
N ILE A 60 -1.30 3.62 -13.32
CA ILE A 60 -1.94 4.94 -13.25
C ILE A 60 -3.45 4.80 -13.47
N PHE A 61 -3.87 4.09 -14.52
CA PHE A 61 -5.28 3.86 -14.82
C PHE A 61 -5.99 3.16 -13.67
N PHE A 62 -5.40 2.10 -13.13
CA PHE A 62 -5.96 1.34 -12.03
C PHE A 62 -6.10 2.21 -10.77
N TYR A 63 -5.09 3.02 -10.46
CA TYR A 63 -5.13 3.91 -9.29
C TYR A 63 -6.20 5.01 -9.42
N VAL A 64 -6.26 5.67 -10.58
CA VAL A 64 -7.17 6.81 -10.80
C VAL A 64 -8.60 6.34 -11.03
N VAL A 65 -8.81 5.42 -11.97
CA VAL A 65 -10.16 5.01 -12.39
C VAL A 65 -10.71 3.92 -11.48
N ILE A 66 -9.99 2.80 -11.37
CA ILE A 66 -10.50 1.62 -10.65
C ILE A 66 -10.56 1.90 -9.15
N TYR A 67 -9.48 2.39 -8.54
CA TYR A 67 -9.47 2.68 -7.12
C TYR A 67 -10.17 3.99 -6.77
N THR A 68 -9.66 5.13 -7.26
CA THR A 68 -10.07 6.45 -6.76
C THR A 68 -11.50 6.81 -7.16
N MET A 69 -11.86 6.61 -8.44
CA MET A 69 -13.19 6.98 -8.94
C MET A 69 -14.26 5.97 -8.56
N TRP A 70 -13.94 4.67 -8.63
CA TRP A 70 -14.91 3.60 -8.44
C TRP A 70 -14.84 2.97 -7.04
N LEU A 71 -13.86 2.11 -6.78
CA LEU A 71 -13.89 1.22 -5.61
C LEU A 71 -13.91 1.98 -4.29
N LYS A 72 -13.14 3.07 -4.17
CA LYS A 72 -12.99 3.86 -2.94
C LYS A 72 -14.32 4.24 -2.32
N ARG A 73 -15.31 4.60 -3.15
CA ARG A 73 -16.64 5.05 -2.71
C ARG A 73 -17.69 3.94 -2.71
N SER A 74 -17.40 2.78 -3.29
CA SER A 74 -18.42 1.74 -3.56
C SER A 74 -18.27 0.45 -2.74
N THR A 75 -17.10 0.15 -2.16
CA THR A 75 -16.89 -1.15 -1.49
C THR A 75 -15.91 -1.09 -0.30
N PRO A 76 -16.11 -1.92 0.74
CA PRO A 76 -15.13 -2.11 1.82
C PRO A 76 -13.85 -2.83 1.41
N GLN A 77 -13.83 -3.43 0.22
CA GLN A 77 -12.62 -4.00 -0.39
C GLN A 77 -11.79 -2.95 -1.16
N ASN A 78 -12.12 -1.67 -1.02
CA ASN A 78 -11.44 -0.57 -1.69
C ASN A 78 -9.92 -0.57 -1.48
N ILE A 79 -9.46 -0.82 -0.25
CA ILE A 79 -8.04 -0.86 0.10
C ILE A 79 -7.38 -2.15 -0.40
N VAL A 80 -8.09 -3.28 -0.34
CA VAL A 80 -7.51 -4.57 -0.77
C VAL A 80 -7.27 -4.55 -2.27
N ILE A 81 -8.33 -4.28 -3.05
CA ILE A 81 -8.24 -4.26 -4.51
C ILE A 81 -7.46 -3.02 -4.97
N GLY A 82 -7.76 -1.85 -4.41
CA GLY A 82 -7.06 -0.60 -4.75
C GLY A 82 -5.57 -0.63 -4.40
N GLY A 83 -5.21 -1.36 -3.34
CA GLY A 83 -3.83 -1.62 -2.94
C GLY A 83 -2.97 -2.26 -4.02
N ALA A 84 -3.58 -2.96 -4.98
CA ALA A 84 -2.87 -3.50 -6.13
C ALA A 84 -2.08 -2.42 -6.87
N SER A 85 -2.67 -1.24 -7.12
CA SER A 85 -1.95 -0.12 -7.75
C SER A 85 -0.69 0.33 -7.00
N GLY A 86 -0.73 0.34 -5.67
CA GLY A 86 0.43 0.66 -4.84
C GLY A 86 1.49 -0.45 -4.83
N ALA A 87 1.11 -1.66 -5.22
CA ALA A 87 1.98 -2.83 -5.22
C ALA A 87 2.75 -3.03 -6.53
N PHE A 88 2.30 -2.48 -7.67
CA PHE A 88 2.97 -2.61 -8.99
C PHE A 88 4.36 -1.96 -9.17
N PRO A 89 4.84 -0.97 -8.38
CA PRO A 89 6.13 -0.32 -8.66
C PRO A 89 7.34 -1.26 -8.81
N PRO A 90 7.54 -2.31 -7.99
CA PRO A 90 8.63 -3.26 -8.19
C PRO A 90 8.58 -3.97 -9.55
N MET A 91 7.37 -4.24 -10.06
CA MET A 91 7.18 -4.88 -11.37
C MET A 91 7.50 -3.93 -12.52
N VAL A 92 7.12 -2.65 -12.40
CA VAL A 92 7.50 -1.60 -13.37
C VAL A 92 9.02 -1.44 -13.39
N ALA A 93 9.66 -1.37 -12.22
CA ALA A 93 11.11 -1.25 -12.10
C ALA A 93 11.85 -2.46 -12.66
N TRP A 94 11.35 -3.67 -12.39
CA TRP A 94 11.91 -4.91 -12.95
C TRP A 94 11.83 -4.92 -14.47
N ALA A 95 10.65 -4.62 -15.03
CA ALA A 95 10.47 -4.55 -16.48
C ALA A 95 11.36 -3.47 -17.11
N ALA A 96 11.55 -2.34 -16.44
CA ALA A 96 12.44 -1.27 -16.88
C ALA A 96 13.91 -1.73 -16.95
N ALA A 97 14.38 -2.49 -15.95
CA ALA A 97 15.76 -2.95 -15.87
C ALA A 97 16.06 -4.18 -16.74
N SER A 98 15.12 -5.12 -16.85
CA SER A 98 15.34 -6.43 -17.48
C SER A 98 14.70 -6.60 -18.86
N GLY A 99 13.71 -5.77 -19.19
CA GLY A 99 12.90 -5.92 -20.41
C GLY A 99 11.95 -7.13 -20.39
N SER A 100 11.81 -7.83 -19.27
CA SER A 100 10.95 -9.02 -19.13
C SER A 100 10.15 -9.02 -17.83
N LEU A 101 9.29 -10.02 -17.65
CA LEU A 101 8.65 -10.34 -16.37
C LEU A 101 9.04 -11.74 -15.96
N SER A 102 9.31 -11.91 -14.68
CA SER A 102 9.63 -13.18 -14.05
C SER A 102 8.88 -13.33 -12.72
N LEU A 103 9.13 -14.39 -11.97
CA LEU A 103 8.39 -14.70 -10.74
C LEU A 103 8.74 -13.72 -9.60
N GLU A 104 9.98 -13.25 -9.57
CA GLU A 104 10.57 -12.39 -8.54
C GLU A 104 9.77 -11.08 -8.36
N PRO A 105 9.52 -10.24 -9.40
CA PRO A 105 8.72 -9.03 -9.24
C PRO A 105 7.27 -9.33 -8.87
N ILE A 106 6.69 -10.45 -9.33
CA ILE A 106 5.33 -10.86 -8.95
C ILE A 106 5.27 -11.11 -7.43
N LEU A 107 6.30 -11.73 -6.88
CA LEU A 107 6.39 -11.98 -5.44
C LEU A 107 6.51 -10.69 -4.63
N LEU A 108 7.31 -9.72 -5.11
CA LEU A 108 7.43 -8.40 -4.47
C LEU A 108 6.10 -7.63 -4.51
N VAL A 109 5.37 -7.70 -5.63
CA VAL A 109 4.00 -7.17 -5.73
C VAL A 109 3.11 -7.85 -4.70
N ALA A 110 3.15 -9.17 -4.59
CA ALA A 110 2.33 -9.92 -3.64
C ALA A 110 2.61 -9.51 -2.18
N ILE A 111 3.88 -9.30 -1.80
CA ILE A 111 4.26 -8.83 -0.46
C ILE A 111 3.61 -7.47 -0.17
N ILE A 112 3.75 -6.48 -1.07
CA ILE A 112 3.15 -5.16 -0.87
C ILE A 112 1.62 -5.25 -0.85
N PHE A 113 1.03 -6.07 -1.72
CA PHE A 113 -0.41 -6.29 -1.80
C PHE A 113 -0.97 -6.84 -0.49
N PHE A 114 -0.40 -7.93 0.05
CA PHE A 114 -0.85 -8.52 1.31
C PHE A 114 -0.48 -7.70 2.55
N TRP A 115 0.54 -6.84 2.45
CA TRP A 115 0.89 -5.86 3.48
C TRP A 115 -0.10 -4.69 3.56
N THR A 116 -0.71 -4.32 2.45
CA THR A 116 -1.59 -3.14 2.36
C THR A 116 -2.80 -3.23 3.31
N PRO A 117 -3.57 -4.34 3.37
CA PRO A 117 -4.72 -4.45 4.26
C PRO A 117 -4.38 -4.31 5.76
N PRO A 118 -3.43 -5.08 6.35
CA PRO A 118 -3.13 -4.94 7.77
C PRO A 118 -2.59 -3.54 8.11
N HIS A 119 -1.81 -2.92 7.21
CA HIS A 119 -1.33 -1.55 7.37
C HIS A 119 -2.47 -0.53 7.41
N PHE A 120 -3.30 -0.47 6.35
CA PHE A 120 -4.34 0.54 6.23
C PHE A 120 -5.52 0.32 7.18
N TRP A 121 -5.90 -0.92 7.46
CA TRP A 121 -6.97 -1.20 8.40
C TRP A 121 -6.58 -0.85 9.84
N ALA A 122 -5.30 -0.95 10.20
CA ALA A 122 -4.83 -0.44 11.49
C ALA A 122 -5.03 1.08 11.61
N LEU A 123 -4.75 1.84 10.55
CA LEU A 123 -5.08 3.27 10.51
C LEU A 123 -6.59 3.50 10.61
N ALA A 124 -7.37 2.72 9.87
CA ALA A 124 -8.81 2.85 9.82
C ALA A 124 -9.49 2.59 11.17
N LEU A 125 -8.95 1.70 12.01
CA LEU A 125 -9.49 1.41 13.35
C LEU A 125 -9.57 2.63 14.27
N TYR A 126 -8.61 3.57 14.18
CA TYR A 126 -8.62 4.80 15.00
C TYR A 126 -8.97 6.07 14.20
N ARG A 127 -9.42 5.90 12.95
CA ARG A 127 -9.91 6.97 12.07
C ARG A 127 -11.29 6.67 11.51
N ALA A 128 -12.00 5.69 12.06
CA ALA A 128 -13.31 5.24 11.58
C ALA A 128 -14.31 6.39 11.49
N ASP A 129 -14.35 7.29 12.47
CA ASP A 129 -15.25 8.44 12.46
C ASP A 129 -14.96 9.42 11.31
N ASP A 130 -13.69 9.65 10.98
CA ASP A 130 -13.32 10.51 9.84
C ASP A 130 -13.82 9.88 8.52
N TYR A 131 -13.70 8.56 8.37
CA TYR A 131 -14.19 7.84 7.19
C TYR A 131 -15.71 7.76 7.12
N ALA A 132 -16.39 7.54 8.25
CA ALA A 132 -17.84 7.51 8.34
C ALA A 132 -18.45 8.87 7.98
N ARG A 133 -17.89 9.98 8.49
CA ARG A 133 -18.32 11.34 8.11
C ARG A 133 -18.12 11.62 6.62
N ALA A 134 -17.07 11.05 6.02
CA ALA A 134 -16.80 11.19 4.60
C ALA A 134 -17.60 10.24 3.70
N GLY A 135 -18.47 9.39 4.26
CA GLY A 135 -19.23 8.39 3.51
C GLY A 135 -18.36 7.31 2.85
N VAL A 136 -17.11 7.13 3.30
CA VAL A 136 -16.20 6.13 2.73
C VAL A 136 -16.45 4.79 3.42
N PRO A 137 -16.84 3.73 2.68
CA PRO A 137 -17.23 2.45 3.25
C PRO A 137 -16.02 1.63 3.69
N MET A 138 -15.15 2.15 4.57
CA MET A 138 -14.00 1.42 5.09
C MET A 138 -14.46 0.22 5.93
N LEU A 139 -13.67 -0.86 5.95
CA LEU A 139 -14.00 -2.08 6.69
C LEU A 139 -14.48 -1.85 8.15
N PRO A 140 -13.84 -1.01 8.99
CA PRO A 140 -14.35 -0.75 10.34
C PRO A 140 -15.68 0.02 10.38
N VAL A 141 -16.03 0.75 9.32
CA VAL A 141 -17.31 1.46 9.19
C VAL A 141 -18.42 0.50 8.78
N THR A 142 -18.15 -0.43 7.86
CA THR A 142 -19.18 -1.34 7.31
C THR A 142 -19.36 -2.63 8.11
N ALA A 143 -18.26 -3.19 8.64
CA ALA A 143 -18.23 -4.49 9.32
C ALA A 143 -17.79 -4.40 10.80
N GLY A 144 -17.49 -3.18 11.27
CA GLY A 144 -17.07 -2.94 12.65
C GLY A 144 -15.60 -3.23 12.93
N GLY A 145 -15.15 -2.78 14.10
CA GLY A 145 -13.75 -2.92 14.51
C GLY A 145 -13.31 -4.37 14.75
N ASP A 146 -14.21 -5.25 15.17
CA ASP A 146 -13.86 -6.64 15.52
C ASP A 146 -13.53 -7.48 14.28
N GLU A 147 -14.35 -7.39 13.23
CA GLU A 147 -14.02 -8.05 11.95
C GLU A 147 -12.77 -7.43 11.33
N THR A 148 -12.60 -6.11 11.43
CA THR A 148 -11.38 -5.44 10.95
C THR A 148 -10.12 -5.97 11.64
N ARG A 149 -10.16 -6.17 12.96
CA ARG A 149 -9.05 -6.77 13.73
C ARG A 149 -8.78 -8.22 13.33
N ARG A 150 -9.83 -9.01 13.10
CA ARG A 150 -9.70 -10.39 12.62
C ARG A 150 -9.04 -10.44 11.25
N GLN A 151 -9.46 -9.58 10.33
CA GLN A 151 -8.88 -9.49 8.98
C GLN A 151 -7.41 -9.02 9.02
N ILE A 152 -7.06 -8.05 9.86
CA ILE A 152 -5.64 -7.66 10.08
C ILE A 152 -4.82 -8.90 10.47
N LEU A 153 -5.27 -9.69 11.44
CA LEU A 153 -4.55 -10.88 11.88
C LEU A 153 -4.43 -11.95 10.78
N LEU A 154 -5.53 -12.25 10.07
CA LEU A 154 -5.53 -13.23 8.99
C LEU A 154 -4.59 -12.84 7.86
N TYR A 155 -4.64 -11.59 7.39
CA TYR A 155 -3.73 -11.11 6.35
C TYR A 155 -2.28 -11.11 6.82
N THR A 156 -2.00 -10.76 8.08
CA THR A 156 -0.64 -10.85 8.62
C THR A 156 -0.13 -12.30 8.68
N LEU A 157 -0.99 -13.27 9.01
CA LEU A 157 -0.62 -14.69 9.00
C LEU A 157 -0.22 -15.19 7.60
N PHE A 158 -0.82 -14.66 6.54
CA PHE A 158 -0.39 -14.94 5.16
C PHE A 158 0.83 -14.12 4.73
N LEU A 159 0.91 -12.85 5.14
CA LEU A 159 1.99 -11.95 4.77
C LEU A 159 3.35 -12.42 5.26
N VAL A 160 3.45 -12.92 6.51
CA VAL A 160 4.74 -13.33 7.10
C VAL A 160 5.43 -14.43 6.30
N PRO A 161 4.81 -15.60 6.01
CA PRO A 161 5.45 -16.63 5.19
C PRO A 161 5.68 -16.14 3.76
N LEU A 162 4.78 -15.33 3.20
CA LEU A 162 4.96 -14.72 1.89
C LEU A 162 6.20 -13.83 1.82
N ALA A 163 6.46 -13.04 2.86
CA ALA A 163 7.64 -12.17 2.94
C ALA A 163 8.94 -12.91 3.23
N ILE A 164 8.89 -14.13 3.76
CA ILE A 164 10.07 -14.99 3.94
C ILE A 164 10.41 -15.75 2.65
N SER A 165 9.39 -16.03 1.81
CA SER A 165 9.54 -16.83 0.60
C SER A 165 10.61 -16.37 -0.41
N PRO A 166 10.96 -15.06 -0.56
CA PRO A 166 12.10 -14.65 -1.38
C PRO A 166 13.43 -15.33 -1.00
N ALA A 167 13.68 -15.52 0.30
CA ALA A 167 14.86 -16.25 0.76
C ALA A 167 14.75 -17.76 0.51
N LEU A 168 13.55 -18.33 0.64
CA LEU A 168 13.32 -19.77 0.46
C LEU A 168 13.52 -20.23 -1.00
N ILE A 169 13.20 -19.37 -1.96
CA ILE A 169 13.40 -19.65 -3.39
C ILE A 169 14.80 -19.27 -3.89
N GLY A 170 15.69 -18.80 -3.00
CA GLY A 170 17.05 -18.38 -3.34
C GLY A 170 17.14 -17.04 -4.08
N TYR A 171 16.08 -16.24 -4.09
CA TYR A 171 16.09 -14.90 -4.69
C TYR A 171 16.77 -13.87 -3.77
N ALA A 172 16.68 -14.06 -2.45
CA ALA A 172 17.27 -13.19 -1.44
C ALA A 172 18.26 -13.95 -0.55
N GLY A 173 19.22 -13.22 0.01
CA GLY A 173 20.30 -13.74 0.85
C GLY A 173 19.91 -14.00 2.29
N ILE A 174 20.93 -14.32 3.09
CA ILE A 174 20.75 -14.66 4.51
C ILE A 174 20.39 -13.43 5.35
N ALA A 175 20.90 -12.25 4.99
CA ALA A 175 20.52 -11.01 5.66
C ALA A 175 19.01 -10.76 5.48
N TYR A 176 18.47 -10.92 4.27
CA TYR A 176 17.03 -10.83 4.03
C TYR A 176 16.25 -11.89 4.80
N ALA A 177 16.73 -13.15 4.85
CA ALA A 177 16.07 -14.22 5.60
C ALA A 177 15.93 -13.87 7.10
N VAL A 178 16.99 -13.34 7.71
CA VAL A 178 16.98 -12.90 9.11
C VAL A 178 16.05 -11.70 9.30
N VAL A 179 16.16 -10.66 8.46
CA VAL A 179 15.34 -9.45 8.55
C VAL A 179 13.87 -9.78 8.38
N SER A 180 13.50 -10.54 7.35
CA SER A 180 12.11 -10.92 7.07
C SER A 180 11.50 -11.77 8.19
N THR A 181 12.27 -12.69 8.76
CA THR A 181 11.80 -13.54 9.88
C THR A 181 11.60 -12.73 11.16
N VAL A 182 12.60 -11.95 11.57
CA VAL A 182 12.56 -11.18 12.82
C VAL A 182 11.48 -10.11 12.76
N THR A 183 11.46 -9.33 11.68
CA THR A 183 10.46 -8.26 11.53
C THR A 183 9.07 -8.83 11.24
N GLY A 184 8.96 -10.00 10.60
CA GLY A 184 7.72 -10.74 10.41
C GLY A 184 7.12 -11.24 11.72
N ALA A 185 7.95 -11.79 12.62
CA ALA A 185 7.52 -12.15 13.97
C ALA A 185 7.03 -10.93 14.77
N GLY A 186 7.72 -9.78 14.64
CA GLY A 186 7.28 -8.51 15.21
C GLY A 186 5.93 -8.04 14.66
N MET A 187 5.72 -8.13 13.34
CA MET A 187 4.47 -7.78 12.68
C MET A 187 3.32 -8.67 13.18
N LEU A 188 3.54 -9.98 13.28
CA LEU A 188 2.56 -10.94 13.79
C LEU A 188 2.22 -10.68 15.26
N TRP A 189 3.22 -10.41 16.09
CA TRP A 189 3.01 -10.07 17.50
C TRP A 189 2.15 -8.79 17.67
N LEU A 190 2.42 -7.76 16.86
CA LEU A 190 1.61 -6.55 16.85
C LEU A 190 0.18 -6.82 16.35
N ALA A 191 -0.01 -7.67 15.34
CA ALA A 191 -1.33 -8.03 14.84
C ALA A 191 -2.15 -8.79 15.90
N ILE A 192 -1.51 -9.71 16.64
CA ILE A 192 -2.11 -10.39 17.80
C ILE A 192 -2.49 -9.38 18.88
N ASN A 193 -1.64 -8.39 19.16
CA ASN A 193 -1.97 -7.34 20.13
C ASN A 193 -3.17 -6.50 19.69
N VAL A 194 -3.28 -6.14 18.41
CA VAL A 194 -4.44 -5.45 17.84
C VAL A 194 -5.70 -6.31 17.96
N TYR A 195 -5.59 -7.62 17.76
CA TYR A 195 -6.70 -8.56 17.91
C TYR A 195 -7.18 -8.73 19.36
N ARG A 196 -6.25 -8.74 20.32
CA ARG A 196 -6.54 -8.92 21.75
C ARG A 196 -7.00 -7.65 22.45
N LYS A 197 -6.37 -6.50 22.15
CA LYS A 197 -6.67 -5.22 22.81
C LYS A 197 -7.79 -4.49 22.07
N ARG A 198 -9.00 -4.58 22.62
CA ARG A 198 -10.23 -4.12 21.94
C ARG A 198 -10.87 -2.87 22.52
N THR A 199 -10.53 -2.48 23.74
CA THR A 199 -11.19 -1.39 24.47
C THR A 199 -10.25 -0.24 24.80
N GLY A 200 -10.82 0.97 24.87
CA GLY A 200 -10.15 2.19 25.36
C GLY A 200 -8.88 2.59 24.61
N ASP A 201 -8.03 3.35 25.29
CA ASP A 201 -6.76 3.87 24.77
C ASP A 201 -5.78 2.77 24.36
N ASP A 202 -5.88 1.59 24.97
CA ASP A 202 -5.02 0.45 24.67
C ASP A 202 -5.27 -0.10 23.27
N ALA A 203 -6.52 -0.13 22.82
CA ALA A 203 -6.88 -0.53 21.46
C ALA A 203 -6.32 0.45 20.42
N VAL A 204 -6.46 1.75 20.68
CA VAL A 204 -5.94 2.81 19.80
C VAL A 204 -4.41 2.76 19.74
N ARG A 205 -3.75 2.55 20.89
CA ARG A 205 -2.29 2.44 20.98
C ARG A 205 -1.77 1.21 20.22
N ALA A 206 -2.46 0.06 20.32
CA ALA A 206 -2.09 -1.14 19.58
C ALA A 206 -2.17 -0.91 18.06
N ALA A 207 -3.27 -0.31 17.58
CA ALA A 207 -3.45 -0.02 16.16
C ALA A 207 -2.40 0.98 15.63
N ARG A 208 -2.09 2.04 16.38
CA ARG A 208 -1.03 3.00 16.02
C ARG A 208 0.36 2.36 15.97
N LYS A 209 0.68 1.47 16.91
CA LYS A 209 1.95 0.74 16.93
C LYS A 209 2.08 -0.17 15.71
N LEU A 210 1.03 -0.92 15.36
CA LEU A 210 1.04 -1.75 14.15
C LEU A 210 1.19 -0.89 12.89
N PHE A 211 0.43 0.20 12.76
CA PHE A 211 0.53 1.12 11.63
C PHE A 211 1.96 1.66 11.47
N GLY A 212 2.57 2.19 12.54
CA GLY A 212 3.94 2.71 12.48
C GLY A 212 4.98 1.64 12.17
N PHE A 213 4.91 0.49 12.87
CA PHE A 213 5.86 -0.61 12.65
C PHE A 213 5.74 -1.21 11.25
N SER A 214 4.53 -1.31 10.69
CA SER A 214 4.33 -1.89 9.37
C SER A 214 5.04 -1.10 8.25
N ILE A 215 5.23 0.21 8.40
CA ILE A 215 6.03 1.03 7.48
C ILE A 215 7.51 0.63 7.59
N LEU A 216 8.02 0.55 8.82
CA LEU A 216 9.39 0.12 9.09
C LEU A 216 9.63 -1.31 8.59
N TYR A 217 8.68 -2.21 8.81
CA TYR A 217 8.70 -3.59 8.32
C TYR A 217 8.91 -3.64 6.81
N LEU A 218 8.04 -2.97 6.03
CA LEU A 218 8.15 -2.97 4.57
C LEU A 218 9.44 -2.29 4.09
N PHE A 219 9.81 -1.18 4.72
CA PHE A 219 11.06 -0.48 4.42
C PHE A 219 12.27 -1.40 4.61
N LEU A 220 12.37 -2.09 5.74
CA LEU A 220 13.49 -2.99 6.03
C LEU A 220 13.57 -4.14 5.03
N LEU A 221 12.44 -4.77 4.66
CA LEU A 221 12.43 -5.83 3.65
C LEU A 221 13.06 -5.36 2.33
N PHE A 222 12.56 -4.25 1.78
CA PHE A 222 13.01 -3.76 0.46
C PHE A 222 14.40 -3.11 0.53
N ALA A 223 14.76 -2.48 1.65
CA ALA A 223 16.10 -1.93 1.85
C ALA A 223 17.15 -3.05 1.91
N THR A 224 16.86 -4.17 2.58
CA THR A 224 17.78 -5.31 2.60
C THR A 224 17.96 -5.92 1.21
N LEU A 225 16.89 -6.08 0.41
CA LEU A 225 17.02 -6.53 -0.98
C LEU A 225 17.93 -5.61 -1.81
N LEU A 226 17.79 -4.29 -1.64
CA LEU A 226 18.65 -3.32 -2.32
C LEU A 226 20.11 -3.45 -1.88
N VAL A 227 20.35 -3.61 -0.58
CA VAL A 227 21.71 -3.77 -0.02
C VAL A 227 22.37 -5.04 -0.55
N GLU A 228 21.69 -6.18 -0.52
CA GLU A 228 22.21 -7.46 -1.05
C GLU A 228 22.46 -7.38 -2.56
N ALA A 229 21.60 -6.67 -3.31
CA ALA A 229 21.79 -6.48 -4.75
C ALA A 229 23.01 -5.60 -5.10
N VAL A 230 23.36 -4.64 -4.24
CA VAL A 230 24.50 -3.73 -4.45
C VAL A 230 25.80 -4.28 -3.85
N ILE A 231 25.72 -5.09 -2.80
CA ILE A 231 26.86 -5.67 -2.08
C ILE A 231 26.73 -7.20 -2.10
N PRO A 232 27.24 -7.87 -3.15
CA PRO A 232 27.16 -9.32 -3.25
C PRO A 232 27.91 -10.00 -2.09
N GLY A 233 27.22 -10.87 -1.34
CA GLY A 233 27.80 -11.66 -0.25
C GLY A 233 27.45 -11.21 1.17
N VAL A 234 26.65 -10.15 1.32
CA VAL A 234 25.88 -9.84 2.54
C VAL A 234 24.54 -10.55 2.47
#